data_AF-A0A2W2CA03-F1
#
_entry.id   AF-A0A2W2CA03-F1
#
_cell.length_a   1.000
_cell.length_b   1.000
_cell.length_c   1.000
_cell.angle_alpha   90.00
_cell.angle_beta   90.00
_cell.angle_gamma   90.00
#
_symmetry.space_group_name_H-M   'P 1'
#
loop_
_entity.id
_entity.type
_entity.pdbx_description
1 polymer ?
#
loop_
_entity_poly.entity_id
_entity_poly.type
_entity_poly.pdbx_seq_one_letter_code
_entity_poly.pdbx_strand_id
1 'polypeptide(L)'
;MIEKTISILDGNTFIVTDERGDVIPSPTYPTGLFSFDTRFLSTWRLSVNGERLSALSRDDVQYFERHFFLVPGEPTHYVDAKVSVIREQLISQDFTERLTVLNHDIEPARFTVRVEMGSDFADLFEIKDVRAKSGMTSVRRESGDRLCFRYERGNFRRGTIISSTVEARIDDAGMTFEIYLEPRSSWRTELHVQPVIQEARGDESRTIWNAYRARARPKLRQDLDRWLARAPWLICDYEPLQTAYERSLVDLAAMRYASLTNPTAPLPTAGLPWFMTIFGRDSTFICLQAMPFAPQLAPPVLRLLGLLQGVTLDDFEEEEPGKILHEFRYGELAAFEEQPHTPYYGSADATPLFVIMLDEYERWTGDVKLIRMLEHNVRAALDWIDEYGDLLGNGYISYWRRNTVNGLENQCWKDSPDSISY
;
A
#
# COMPACT_ATOMS: atom_id res chain seq x y z
N MET A 1 13.49 18.03 -11.92
CA MET A 1 13.57 17.91 -10.44
C MET A 1 12.68 16.76 -10.02
N ILE A 2 13.16 15.85 -9.17
CA ILE A 2 12.33 14.80 -8.61
C ILE A 2 11.39 15.47 -7.61
N GLU A 3 10.08 15.46 -7.89
CA GLU A 3 9.10 15.91 -6.92
C GLU A 3 9.14 14.93 -5.74
N LYS A 4 9.41 15.45 -4.54
CA LYS A 4 9.48 14.62 -3.34
C LYS A 4 8.05 14.18 -2.97
N THR A 5 7.80 12.89 -2.96
CA THR A 5 6.53 12.32 -2.53
C THR A 5 6.52 12.06 -1.03
N ILE A 6 5.33 12.03 -0.46
CA ILE A 6 5.06 11.65 0.93
C ILE A 6 4.09 10.47 0.90
N SER A 7 4.24 9.56 1.85
CA SER A 7 3.31 8.44 1.99
C SER A 7 2.93 8.20 3.45
N ILE A 8 1.67 7.85 3.65
CA ILE A 8 1.17 7.24 4.87
C ILE A 8 0.46 5.93 4.50
N LEU A 9 0.46 4.97 5.41
CA LEU A 9 -0.09 3.64 5.16
C LEU A 9 -0.64 2.96 6.42
N ASP A 10 -1.59 2.06 6.20
CA ASP A 10 -2.04 1.07 7.17
C ASP A 10 -2.50 -0.20 6.44
N GLY A 11 -1.86 -1.33 6.75
CA GLY A 11 -2.16 -2.60 6.10
C GLY A 11 -2.02 -2.47 4.59
N ASN A 12 -3.08 -2.79 3.86
CA ASN A 12 -3.08 -2.79 2.40
C ASN A 12 -3.48 -1.43 1.81
N THR A 13 -3.80 -0.43 2.64
CA THR A 13 -4.25 0.89 2.19
C THR A 13 -3.17 1.92 2.43
N PHE A 14 -2.82 2.67 1.40
CA PHE A 14 -1.78 3.69 1.48
C PHE A 14 -2.10 4.85 0.53
N ILE A 15 -1.64 6.04 0.87
CA ILE A 15 -1.75 7.22 0.00
C ILE A 15 -0.36 7.75 -0.30
N VAL A 16 -0.14 8.16 -1.54
CA VAL A 16 1.07 8.83 -2.01
C VAL A 16 0.68 10.23 -2.49
N THR A 17 1.19 11.26 -1.82
CA THR A 17 0.90 12.66 -2.10
C THR A 17 2.18 13.42 -2.48
N ASP A 18 2.01 14.63 -3.00
CA ASP A 18 3.08 15.62 -3.07
C ASP A 18 3.40 16.21 -1.67
N GLU A 19 4.28 17.21 -1.63
CA GLU A 19 4.70 17.88 -0.40
C GLU A 19 3.60 18.72 0.28
N ARG A 20 2.44 18.91 -0.37
CA ARG A 20 1.29 19.70 0.11
C ARG A 20 0.15 18.80 0.61
N GLY A 21 0.30 17.48 0.46
CA GLY A 21 -0.75 16.51 0.73
C GLY A 21 -1.71 16.34 -0.45
N ASP A 22 -1.41 16.90 -1.63
CA ASP A 22 -2.25 16.74 -2.81
C ASP A 22 -1.93 15.44 -3.55
N VAL A 23 -2.97 14.85 -4.12
CA VAL A 23 -2.86 13.81 -5.15
C VAL A 23 -3.17 14.46 -6.48
N ILE A 24 -2.18 14.45 -7.37
CA ILE A 24 -2.29 14.96 -8.74
C ILE A 24 -1.80 13.86 -9.67
N PRO A 25 -2.60 13.42 -10.67
CA PRO A 25 -2.17 12.40 -11.61
C PRO A 25 -0.85 12.80 -12.26
N SER A 26 0.16 11.93 -12.15
CA SER A 26 1.46 12.12 -12.77
C SER A 26 1.85 10.84 -13.52
N PRO A 27 2.39 10.95 -14.74
CA PRO A 27 2.96 9.80 -15.44
C PRO A 27 4.30 9.37 -14.84
N THR A 28 4.93 10.24 -14.04
CA THR A 28 6.27 10.01 -13.49
C THR A 28 6.23 9.43 -12.08
N TYR A 29 5.21 9.81 -11.29
CA TYR A 29 5.07 9.37 -9.90
C TYR A 29 3.66 8.82 -9.66
N PRO A 30 3.55 7.62 -9.09
CA PRO A 30 2.28 6.96 -8.80
C PRO A 30 1.60 7.58 -7.55
N THR A 31 1.21 8.85 -7.64
CA THR A 31 0.36 9.48 -6.63
C THR A 31 -1.03 8.85 -6.65
N GLY A 32 -1.63 8.76 -5.46
CA GLY A 32 -2.97 8.19 -5.32
C GLY A 32 -3.26 7.60 -3.96
N LEU A 33 -4.53 7.34 -3.68
CA LEU A 33 -4.95 6.43 -2.61
C LEU A 33 -5.10 5.03 -3.22
N PHE A 34 -4.42 4.05 -2.65
CA PHE A 34 -4.34 2.70 -3.17
C PHE A 34 -4.83 1.69 -2.15
N SER A 35 -5.45 0.62 -2.64
CA SER A 35 -5.78 -0.56 -1.85
C SER A 35 -5.92 -1.76 -2.78
N PHE A 36 -5.39 -2.93 -2.42
CA PHE A 36 -5.50 -4.17 -3.22
C PHE A 36 -5.21 -3.94 -4.72
N ASP A 37 -4.03 -3.39 -5.01
CA ASP A 37 -3.52 -3.06 -6.35
C ASP A 37 -4.41 -2.11 -7.18
N THR A 38 -5.40 -1.43 -6.58
CA THR A 38 -6.30 -0.48 -7.25
C THR A 38 -6.08 0.95 -6.72
N ARG A 39 -6.00 1.95 -7.61
CA ARG A 39 -6.02 3.37 -7.25
C ARG A 39 -7.44 3.91 -7.07
N PHE A 40 -7.85 4.09 -5.81
CA PHE A 40 -9.16 4.62 -5.42
C PHE A 40 -9.27 6.14 -5.44
N LEU A 41 -8.17 6.87 -5.33
CA LEU A 41 -8.13 8.31 -5.63
C LEU A 41 -6.99 8.58 -6.60
N SER A 42 -7.30 9.17 -7.74
CA SER A 42 -6.34 9.71 -8.69
C SER A 42 -6.19 11.22 -8.56
N THR A 43 -7.18 11.90 -7.96
CA THR A 43 -7.14 13.33 -7.69
C THR A 43 -7.65 13.63 -6.27
N TRP A 44 -6.87 14.41 -5.53
CA TRP A 44 -7.22 14.95 -4.22
C TRP A 44 -6.49 16.28 -4.05
N ARG A 45 -7.11 17.37 -4.51
CA ARG A 45 -6.45 18.67 -4.61
C ARG A 45 -7.19 19.75 -3.85
N LEU A 46 -6.49 20.41 -2.94
CA LEU A 46 -7.05 21.48 -2.12
C LEU A 46 -6.73 22.87 -2.71
N SER A 47 -7.75 23.73 -2.77
CA SER A 47 -7.59 25.15 -3.08
C SER A 47 -8.46 26.03 -2.18
N VAL A 48 -7.99 27.26 -1.96
CA VAL A 48 -8.74 28.31 -1.23
C VAL A 48 -8.85 29.52 -2.14
N ASN A 49 -10.07 30.02 -2.36
CA ASN A 49 -10.38 31.10 -3.30
C ASN A 49 -9.87 30.84 -4.73
N GLY A 50 -9.81 29.56 -5.14
CA GLY A 50 -9.28 29.14 -6.44
C GLY A 50 -7.75 29.09 -6.52
N GLU A 51 -7.03 29.49 -5.47
CA GLU A 51 -5.57 29.44 -5.41
C GLU A 51 -5.07 28.12 -4.81
N ARG A 52 -3.99 27.60 -5.38
CA ARG A 52 -3.25 26.48 -4.78
C ARG A 52 -2.51 26.95 -3.54
N LEU A 53 -2.36 26.02 -2.60
CA LEU A 53 -1.63 26.28 -1.36
C LEU A 53 -0.16 25.93 -1.50
N SER A 54 0.66 26.60 -0.71
CA SER A 54 2.09 26.34 -0.55
C SER A 54 2.39 25.84 0.85
N ALA A 55 3.29 24.86 0.96
CA ALA A 55 3.69 24.30 2.23
C ALA A 55 4.70 25.21 2.95
N LEU A 56 4.37 25.61 4.19
CA LEU A 56 5.30 26.30 5.09
C LEU A 56 6.14 25.29 5.88
N SER A 57 5.47 24.27 6.40
CA SER A 57 6.10 23.20 7.18
C SER A 57 5.26 21.92 7.11
N ARG A 58 5.87 20.84 7.56
CA ARG A 58 5.29 19.50 7.63
C ARG A 58 5.71 18.87 8.95
N ASP A 59 4.83 18.05 9.52
CA ASP A 59 5.15 17.26 10.71
C ASP A 59 4.91 15.77 10.47
N ASP A 60 5.96 15.00 10.76
CA ASP A 60 6.06 13.56 10.50
C ASP A 60 5.66 12.82 11.79
N VAL A 61 4.37 12.85 12.12
CA VAL A 61 3.88 12.35 13.42
C VAL A 61 4.08 10.83 13.57
N GLN A 62 3.58 10.04 12.61
CA GLN A 62 3.71 8.58 12.55
C GLN A 62 3.64 8.09 11.07
N TYR A 63 3.91 6.81 10.81
CA TYR A 63 3.81 6.26 9.44
C TYR A 63 2.39 6.26 8.85
N PHE A 64 1.36 6.44 9.68
CA PHE A 64 -0.05 6.44 9.31
C PHE A 64 -0.72 7.82 9.42
N GLU A 65 -0.02 8.85 9.92
CA GLU A 65 -0.56 10.19 10.17
C GLU A 65 0.46 11.28 9.80
N ARG A 66 -0.01 12.31 9.09
CA ARG A 66 0.83 13.42 8.61
C ARG A 66 0.09 14.75 8.72
N HIS A 67 0.79 15.79 9.16
CA HIS A 67 0.23 17.14 9.22
C HIS A 67 0.96 18.09 8.24
N PHE A 68 0.18 18.93 7.56
CA PHE A 68 0.66 19.93 6.62
C PHE A 68 0.18 21.31 7.06
N PHE A 69 1.10 22.28 7.10
CA PHE A 69 0.80 23.67 7.40
C PHE A 69 0.99 24.50 6.14
N LEU A 70 -0.10 25.02 5.60
CA LEU A 70 -0.17 25.58 4.26
C LEU A 70 -0.71 27.01 4.27
N VAL A 71 -0.35 27.79 3.25
CA VAL A 71 -0.88 29.13 3.00
C VAL A 71 -1.27 29.31 1.52
N PRO A 72 -2.28 30.13 1.18
CA PRO A 72 -2.56 30.50 -0.20
C PRO A 72 -1.40 31.28 -0.84
N GLY A 73 -1.17 31.07 -2.15
CA GLY A 73 -0.15 31.80 -2.92
C GLY A 73 1.28 31.26 -2.76
N GLU A 74 2.26 31.91 -3.42
CA GLU A 74 3.67 31.53 -3.29
C GLU A 74 4.26 32.01 -1.94
N PRO A 75 5.07 31.18 -1.26
CA PRO A 75 5.68 31.53 0.02
C PRO A 75 6.86 32.48 -0.24
N THR A 76 6.57 33.76 -0.46
CA THR A 76 7.61 34.79 -0.47
C THR A 76 7.95 35.21 0.96
N HIS A 77 9.18 35.67 1.22
CA HIS A 77 9.62 36.15 2.55
C HIS A 77 8.78 37.32 3.12
N TYR A 78 7.80 37.82 2.37
CA TYR A 78 6.95 38.97 2.70
C TYR A 78 5.45 38.65 2.78
N VAL A 79 5.04 37.37 2.76
CA VAL A 79 3.62 37.04 2.90
C VAL A 79 3.22 37.14 4.37
N ASP A 80 2.60 38.27 4.73
CA ASP A 80 1.72 38.33 5.90
C ASP A 80 0.48 37.48 5.60
N ALA A 81 0.61 36.18 5.82
CA ALA A 81 -0.42 35.21 5.48
C ALA A 81 -1.60 35.37 6.45
N LYS A 82 -2.56 36.20 6.06
CA LYS A 82 -3.83 36.43 6.76
C LYS A 82 -4.67 35.16 6.89
N VAL A 83 -4.34 34.11 6.16
CA VAL A 83 -5.02 32.82 6.15
C VAL A 83 -4.00 31.71 6.19
N SER A 84 -4.24 30.71 7.03
CA SER A 84 -3.50 29.45 6.98
C SER A 84 -4.45 28.27 6.94
N VAL A 85 -3.97 27.17 6.41
CA VAL A 85 -4.69 25.91 6.30
C VAL A 85 -3.86 24.81 6.94
N ILE A 86 -4.49 24.02 7.80
CA ILE A 86 -3.90 22.83 8.40
C ILE A 86 -4.62 21.62 7.82
N ARG A 87 -3.86 20.69 7.23
CA ARG A 87 -4.34 19.38 6.81
C ARG A 87 -3.77 18.33 7.73
N GLU A 88 -4.63 17.54 8.35
CA GLU A 88 -4.24 16.35 9.10
C GLU A 88 -4.73 15.13 8.31
N GLN A 89 -3.82 14.45 7.64
CA GLN A 89 -4.08 13.26 6.84
C GLN A 89 -3.79 12.01 7.63
N LEU A 90 -4.72 11.06 7.62
CA LEU A 90 -4.66 9.82 8.38
C LEU A 90 -5.12 8.64 7.53
N ILE A 91 -4.42 7.52 7.66
CA ILE A 91 -4.94 6.22 7.26
C ILE A 91 -5.08 5.34 8.51
N SER A 92 -6.27 4.77 8.68
CA SER A 92 -6.49 3.70 9.67
C SER A 92 -7.38 2.56 9.15
N GLN A 93 -7.71 2.63 7.86
CA GLN A 93 -8.47 1.70 6.99
C GLN A 93 -8.99 2.48 5.78
N ASP A 94 -9.70 3.56 6.11
CA ASP A 94 -10.14 4.60 5.21
C ASP A 94 -9.14 5.75 5.27
N PHE A 95 -9.12 6.57 4.23
CA PHE A 95 -8.37 7.82 4.26
C PHE A 95 -9.26 8.90 4.87
N THR A 96 -8.77 9.55 5.93
CA THR A 96 -9.44 10.69 6.54
C THR A 96 -8.55 11.90 6.44
N GLU A 97 -9.10 13.00 5.95
CA GLU A 97 -8.44 14.30 5.99
C GLU A 97 -9.27 15.25 6.85
N ARG A 98 -8.65 15.77 7.89
CA ARG A 98 -9.22 16.88 8.65
C ARG A 98 -8.61 18.17 8.14
N LEU A 99 -9.49 19.09 7.80
CA LEU A 99 -9.14 20.38 7.21
C LEU A 99 -9.53 21.48 8.18
N THR A 100 -8.57 22.33 8.54
CA THR A 100 -8.80 23.52 9.36
C THR A 100 -8.34 24.75 8.58
N VAL A 101 -9.23 25.74 8.41
CA VAL A 101 -8.91 27.04 7.81
C VAL A 101 -8.98 28.09 8.90
N LEU A 102 -7.92 28.88 9.06
CA LEU A 102 -7.80 29.91 10.09
C LEU A 102 -7.75 31.28 9.45
N ASN A 103 -8.55 32.21 9.97
CA ASN A 103 -8.44 33.64 9.66
C ASN A 103 -7.55 34.32 10.72
N HIS A 104 -6.37 34.78 10.31
CA HIS A 104 -5.44 35.53 11.17
C HIS A 104 -5.63 37.04 11.10
N ASP A 105 -6.49 37.51 10.19
CA ASP A 105 -6.80 38.93 10.07
C ASP A 105 -7.64 39.44 11.25
N ILE A 106 -7.67 40.76 11.40
CA ILE A 106 -8.52 41.48 12.35
C ILE A 106 -9.90 41.78 11.78
N GLU A 107 -10.10 41.55 10.47
CA GLU A 107 -11.37 41.72 9.76
C GLU A 107 -12.00 40.35 9.44
N PRO A 108 -13.33 40.25 9.39
CA PRO A 108 -14.01 39.04 8.92
C PRO A 108 -13.78 38.82 7.43
N ALA A 109 -13.73 37.56 7.01
CA ALA A 109 -13.45 37.19 5.63
C ALA A 109 -14.32 36.01 5.15
N ARG A 110 -14.57 35.98 3.84
CA ARG A 110 -15.21 34.85 3.16
C ARG A 110 -14.16 34.06 2.38
N PHE A 111 -14.25 32.75 2.47
CA PHE A 111 -13.39 31.84 1.73
C PHE A 111 -14.22 30.81 0.99
N THR A 112 -13.81 30.51 -0.24
CA THR A 112 -14.28 29.35 -0.99
C THR A 112 -13.22 28.26 -0.89
N VAL A 113 -13.49 27.23 -0.09
CA VAL A 113 -12.60 26.08 0.06
C VAL A 113 -13.07 24.99 -0.89
N ARG A 114 -12.19 24.53 -1.77
CA ARG A 114 -12.51 23.48 -2.75
C ARG A 114 -11.56 22.30 -2.58
N VAL A 115 -12.13 21.10 -2.51
CA VAL A 115 -11.38 19.86 -2.65
C VAL A 115 -11.85 19.19 -3.93
N GLU A 116 -10.97 19.16 -4.93
CA GLU A 116 -11.19 18.40 -6.15
C GLU A 116 -10.88 16.93 -5.92
N MET A 117 -11.76 16.08 -6.42
CA MET A 117 -11.78 14.65 -6.16
C MET A 117 -11.93 13.90 -7.47
N GLY A 118 -11.19 12.82 -7.62
CA GLY A 118 -11.26 11.97 -8.80
C GLY A 118 -10.76 10.57 -8.52
N SER A 119 -11.33 9.60 -9.23
CA SER A 119 -10.96 8.20 -9.17
C SER A 119 -10.94 7.65 -10.60
N ASP A 120 -9.85 7.00 -10.98
CA ASP A 120 -9.74 6.27 -12.25
C ASP A 120 -9.77 4.75 -12.08
N PHE A 121 -9.61 4.26 -10.85
CA PHE A 121 -9.56 2.83 -10.53
C PHE A 121 -8.46 2.11 -11.32
N ALA A 122 -7.38 2.82 -11.66
CA ALA A 122 -6.24 2.23 -12.35
C ALA A 122 -5.69 1.06 -11.52
N ASP A 123 -5.46 -0.07 -12.18
CA ASP A 123 -4.62 -1.13 -11.66
C ASP A 123 -3.19 -0.58 -11.50
N LEU A 124 -2.46 -1.04 -10.49
CA LEU A 124 -1.08 -0.66 -10.26
C LEU A 124 -0.23 -0.78 -11.54
N PHE A 125 -0.40 -1.85 -12.34
CA PHE A 125 0.36 -2.02 -13.58
C PHE A 125 -0.06 -1.05 -14.70
N GLU A 126 -1.31 -0.58 -14.71
CA GLU A 126 -1.80 0.44 -15.67
C GLU A 126 -1.22 1.85 -15.39
N ILE A 127 -0.62 2.07 -14.22
CA ILE A 127 0.00 3.37 -13.90
C ILE A 127 1.38 3.48 -14.53
N LYS A 128 2.11 2.37 -14.66
CA LYS A 128 3.38 2.34 -15.39
C LYS A 128 3.14 2.47 -16.89
N ASP A 129 2.16 1.71 -17.39
CA ASP A 129 1.76 1.69 -18.79
C ASP A 129 0.35 2.28 -18.92
N VAL A 130 0.27 3.60 -19.12
CA VAL A 130 -1.02 4.30 -19.23
C VAL A 130 -1.87 3.69 -20.34
N ARG A 131 -2.90 2.93 -19.94
CA ARG A 131 -3.87 2.28 -20.82
C ARG A 131 -5.26 2.86 -20.58
N ALA A 132 -6.10 2.82 -21.62
CA ALA A 132 -7.51 3.14 -21.44
C ALA A 132 -8.19 2.03 -20.62
N LYS A 133 -8.93 2.40 -19.58
CA LYS A 133 -9.69 1.45 -18.76
C LYS A 133 -10.67 0.67 -19.63
N SER A 134 -10.68 -0.65 -19.48
CA SER A 134 -11.57 -1.54 -20.25
C SER A 134 -13.02 -1.57 -19.73
N GLY A 135 -13.25 -1.10 -18.51
CA GLY A 135 -14.56 -1.05 -17.85
C GLY A 135 -15.20 0.33 -17.89
N MET A 136 -16.38 0.44 -17.28
CA MET A 136 -17.16 1.67 -17.22
C MET A 136 -16.98 2.38 -15.88
N THR A 137 -16.61 3.66 -15.91
CA THR A 137 -16.61 4.53 -14.73
C THR A 137 -17.91 5.34 -14.65
N SER A 138 -18.37 5.61 -13.44
CA SER A 138 -19.49 6.52 -13.20
C SER A 138 -19.30 7.30 -11.91
N VAL A 139 -19.89 8.48 -11.85
CA VAL A 139 -19.93 9.33 -10.66
C VAL A 139 -21.38 9.60 -10.30
N ARG A 140 -21.70 9.49 -9.01
CA ARG A 140 -23.05 9.73 -8.47
C ARG A 140 -22.96 10.60 -7.23
N ARG A 141 -23.95 11.48 -7.11
CA ARG A 141 -24.22 12.27 -5.92
C ARG A 141 -25.36 11.58 -5.17
N GLU A 142 -25.08 11.00 -4.03
CA GLU A 142 -26.08 10.29 -3.22
C GLU A 142 -26.67 11.22 -2.14
N SER A 143 -27.87 10.90 -1.68
CA SER A 143 -28.53 11.64 -0.59
C SER A 143 -27.69 11.58 0.69
N GLY A 144 -27.42 12.73 1.32
CA GLY A 144 -26.64 12.83 2.55
C GLY A 144 -25.16 13.22 2.37
N ASP A 145 -24.89 14.18 1.47
CA ASP A 145 -23.57 14.80 1.25
C ASP A 145 -22.44 13.84 0.84
N ARG A 146 -22.76 12.86 -0.02
CA ARG A 146 -21.79 11.88 -0.51
C ARG A 146 -21.51 12.00 -2.00
N LEU A 147 -20.23 11.96 -2.35
CA LEU A 147 -19.75 11.80 -3.72
C LEU A 147 -19.24 10.37 -3.89
N CYS A 148 -19.82 9.64 -4.85
CA CYS A 148 -19.52 8.23 -5.08
C CYS A 148 -18.96 8.03 -6.49
N PHE A 149 -17.72 7.57 -6.58
CA PHE A 149 -17.13 7.07 -7.83
C PHE A 149 -17.32 5.55 -7.90
N ARG A 150 -17.60 5.01 -9.08
CA ARG A 150 -17.77 3.57 -9.30
C ARG A 150 -17.08 3.14 -10.58
N TYR A 151 -16.57 1.92 -10.57
CA TYR A 151 -16.00 1.23 -11.72
C TYR A 151 -16.52 -0.20 -11.81
N GLU A 152 -16.90 -0.60 -13.02
CA GLU A 152 -17.40 -1.94 -13.32
C GLU A 152 -16.79 -2.47 -14.62
N ARG A 153 -16.19 -3.67 -14.55
CA ARG A 153 -15.81 -4.51 -15.69
C ARG A 153 -16.27 -5.93 -15.40
N GLY A 154 -17.30 -6.43 -16.09
CA GLY A 154 -17.87 -7.74 -15.80
C GLY A 154 -18.26 -7.89 -14.31
N ASN A 155 -17.63 -8.84 -13.60
CA ASN A 155 -17.83 -9.07 -12.16
C ASN A 155 -16.87 -8.27 -11.27
N PHE A 156 -15.88 -7.58 -11.85
CA PHE A 156 -14.94 -6.74 -11.12
C PHE A 156 -15.58 -5.38 -10.84
N ARG A 157 -15.72 -5.05 -9.55
CA ARG A 157 -16.35 -3.80 -9.09
C ARG A 157 -15.48 -3.10 -8.07
N ARG A 158 -15.36 -1.78 -8.22
CA ARG A 158 -14.66 -0.89 -7.30
C ARG A 158 -15.48 0.37 -7.10
N GLY A 159 -15.37 0.97 -5.93
CA GLY A 159 -16.00 2.25 -5.64
C GLY A 159 -15.21 3.08 -4.64
N THR A 160 -15.43 4.39 -4.67
CA THR A 160 -14.87 5.33 -3.69
C THR A 160 -16.01 6.19 -3.20
N ILE A 161 -16.31 6.10 -1.90
CA ILE A 161 -17.35 6.91 -1.27
C ILE A 161 -16.66 8.01 -0.47
N ILE A 162 -17.02 9.26 -0.75
CA ILE A 162 -16.44 10.43 -0.09
C ILE A 162 -17.55 11.20 0.62
N SER A 163 -17.32 11.57 1.88
CA SER A 163 -18.26 12.32 2.71
C SER A 163 -17.55 13.40 3.52
N SER A 164 -18.32 14.39 3.96
CA SER A 164 -17.86 15.50 4.81
C SER A 164 -18.71 15.58 6.08
N THR A 165 -18.10 16.01 7.19
CA THR A 165 -18.84 16.29 8.44
C THR A 165 -19.66 17.60 8.39
N VAL A 166 -19.37 18.46 7.42
CA VAL A 166 -20.08 19.72 7.17
C VAL A 166 -20.69 19.68 5.77
N GLU A 167 -21.86 20.28 5.62
CA GLU A 167 -22.56 20.38 4.33
C GLU A 167 -21.66 21.06 3.27
N ALA A 168 -21.65 20.49 2.07
CA ALA A 168 -20.85 20.97 0.95
C ALA A 168 -21.71 21.08 -0.32
N ARG A 169 -21.37 22.03 -1.19
CA ARG A 169 -21.86 21.98 -2.56
C ARG A 169 -21.07 20.91 -3.32
N ILE A 170 -21.75 19.85 -3.74
CA ILE A 170 -21.14 18.71 -4.43
C ILE A 170 -21.45 18.77 -5.93
N ASP A 171 -20.40 18.63 -6.73
CA ASP A 171 -20.48 18.36 -8.16
C ASP A 171 -19.68 17.09 -8.51
N ASP A 172 -19.65 16.74 -9.79
CA ASP A 172 -19.03 15.49 -10.26
C ASP A 172 -17.49 15.48 -10.11
N ALA A 173 -16.88 16.62 -9.74
CA ALA A 173 -15.43 16.80 -9.59
C ALA A 173 -15.01 17.09 -8.14
N GLY A 174 -15.90 17.03 -7.14
CA GLY A 174 -15.55 17.22 -5.73
C GLY A 174 -16.52 18.07 -4.91
N MET A 175 -16.00 18.64 -3.83
CA MET A 175 -16.77 19.34 -2.79
C MET A 175 -16.30 20.78 -2.60
N THR A 176 -17.25 21.72 -2.55
CA THR A 176 -16.99 23.14 -2.27
C THR A 176 -17.68 23.60 -0.99
N PHE A 177 -16.94 24.30 -0.14
CA PHE A 177 -17.41 24.92 1.09
C PHE A 177 -17.30 26.44 0.97
N GLU A 178 -18.41 27.14 1.11
CA GLU A 178 -18.42 28.60 1.23
C GLU A 178 -18.45 28.92 2.72
N ILE A 179 -17.34 29.45 3.25
CA ILE A 179 -17.18 29.69 4.68
C ILE A 179 -17.04 31.19 4.97
N TYR A 180 -17.63 31.62 6.08
CA TYR A 180 -17.45 32.96 6.63
C TYR A 180 -16.77 32.83 7.99
N LEU A 181 -15.64 33.53 8.15
CA LEU A 181 -14.84 33.50 9.36
C LEU A 181 -14.74 34.89 9.97
N GLU A 182 -15.10 34.98 11.25
CA GLU A 182 -14.84 36.14 12.08
C GLU A 182 -13.32 36.35 12.28
N PRO A 183 -12.88 37.54 12.73
CA PRO A 183 -11.49 37.79 13.09
C PRO A 183 -10.96 36.72 14.05
N ARG A 184 -9.76 36.20 13.80
CA ARG A 184 -9.09 35.21 14.68
C ARG A 184 -9.89 33.93 14.94
N SER A 185 -10.79 33.58 14.03
CA SER A 185 -11.61 32.35 14.11
C SER A 185 -11.15 31.29 13.11
N SER A 186 -11.68 30.08 13.28
CA SER A 186 -11.36 28.93 12.43
C SER A 186 -12.60 28.15 12.03
N TRP A 187 -12.56 27.57 10.84
CA TRP A 187 -13.52 26.58 10.36
C TRP A 187 -12.84 25.24 10.23
N ARG A 188 -13.59 24.15 10.48
CA ARG A 188 -13.07 22.79 10.40
C ARG A 188 -14.10 21.84 9.81
N THR A 189 -13.63 20.91 8.99
CA THR A 189 -14.38 19.73 8.56
C THR A 189 -13.48 18.49 8.55
N GLU A 190 -14.07 17.31 8.64
CA GLU A 190 -13.41 16.03 8.35
C GLU A 190 -14.01 15.45 7.06
N LEU A 191 -13.13 15.07 6.15
CA LEU A 191 -13.43 14.38 4.90
C LEU A 191 -13.05 12.91 5.07
N HIS A 192 -13.99 12.02 4.80
CA HIS A 192 -13.78 10.58 4.87
C HIS A 192 -13.87 9.98 3.47
N VAL A 193 -12.82 9.26 3.07
CA VAL A 193 -12.71 8.57 1.79
C VAL A 193 -12.63 7.07 2.06
N GLN A 194 -13.66 6.37 1.60
CA GLN A 194 -13.83 4.94 1.81
C GLN A 194 -13.65 4.19 0.48
N PRO A 195 -12.55 3.43 0.31
CA PRO A 195 -12.41 2.44 -0.75
C PRO A 195 -13.45 1.32 -0.59
N VAL A 196 -14.11 0.93 -1.67
CA VAL A 196 -15.10 -0.15 -1.72
C VAL A 196 -14.64 -1.18 -2.74
N ILE A 197 -14.40 -2.40 -2.27
CA ILE A 197 -14.04 -3.54 -3.11
C ILE A 197 -15.25 -4.48 -3.14
N GLN A 198 -15.77 -4.73 -4.34
CA GLN A 198 -16.90 -5.65 -4.59
C GLN A 198 -18.21 -5.26 -3.87
N GLU A 199 -19.13 -4.57 -4.57
CA GLU A 199 -20.54 -4.51 -4.14
C GLU A 199 -21.16 -5.90 -4.36
N ALA A 200 -21.15 -6.73 -3.33
CA ALA A 200 -21.69 -8.08 -3.41
C ALA A 200 -23.19 -8.08 -3.76
N ARG A 201 -23.58 -8.92 -4.71
CA ARG A 201 -24.92 -9.50 -4.73
C ARG A 201 -24.94 -10.61 -3.66
N GLY A 202 -25.22 -10.24 -2.41
CA GLY A 202 -25.32 -11.18 -1.28
C GLY A 202 -24.48 -10.79 -0.07
N ASP A 203 -24.85 -11.29 1.11
CA ASP A 203 -24.32 -10.87 2.42
C ASP A 203 -22.92 -11.44 2.73
N GLU A 204 -22.44 -12.41 1.94
CA GLU A 204 -21.24 -13.21 2.27
C GLU A 204 -19.93 -12.44 2.04
N SER A 205 -19.74 -11.71 0.93
CA SER A 205 -18.49 -10.95 0.73
C SER A 205 -18.34 -9.76 1.68
N ARG A 206 -19.45 -9.25 2.25
CA ARG A 206 -19.41 -8.22 3.29
C ARG A 206 -18.68 -8.72 4.54
N THR A 207 -18.67 -10.02 4.83
CA THR A 207 -18.05 -10.57 6.05
C THR A 207 -16.52 -10.53 6.04
N ILE A 208 -15.86 -10.88 4.94
CA ILE A 208 -14.39 -10.86 4.82
C ILE A 208 -13.86 -9.42 4.87
N TRP A 209 -14.51 -8.50 4.15
CA TRP A 209 -14.15 -7.08 4.15
C TRP A 209 -14.47 -6.39 5.49
N ASN A 210 -15.58 -6.73 6.15
CA ASN A 210 -15.89 -6.22 7.48
C ASN A 210 -14.95 -6.79 8.56
N ALA A 211 -14.52 -8.05 8.43
CA ALA A 211 -13.52 -8.66 9.30
C ALA A 211 -12.14 -7.98 9.14
N TYR A 212 -11.76 -7.65 7.90
CA TYR A 212 -10.60 -6.80 7.63
C TYR A 212 -10.76 -5.39 8.25
N ARG A 213 -11.97 -4.80 8.18
CA ARG A 213 -12.30 -3.46 8.70
C ARG A 213 -12.50 -3.34 10.22
N ALA A 214 -12.33 -4.40 11.02
CA ALA A 214 -12.54 -4.32 12.48
C ALA A 214 -11.36 -3.69 13.29
N ARG A 215 -10.33 -3.15 12.62
CA ARG A 215 -9.15 -2.49 13.27
C ARG A 215 -9.34 -0.97 13.45
N ALA A 216 -10.00 -0.54 14.52
CA ALA A 216 -10.18 0.89 14.80
C ALA A 216 -8.87 1.61 15.25
N ARG A 217 -8.78 2.92 14.95
CA ARG A 217 -7.67 3.89 15.20
C ARG A 217 -6.92 3.78 16.55
N PRO A 218 -7.54 3.53 17.73
CA PRO A 218 -6.80 3.38 18.98
C PRO A 218 -5.83 2.19 18.97
N LYS A 219 -6.04 1.22 18.07
CA LYS A 219 -5.19 0.04 17.96
C LYS A 219 -3.85 0.33 17.30
N LEU A 220 -3.74 1.23 16.32
CA LEU A 220 -2.49 1.39 15.53
C LEU A 220 -1.31 1.86 16.36
N ARG A 221 -1.50 2.92 17.16
CA ARG A 221 -0.43 3.40 18.06
C ARG A 221 -0.08 2.35 19.11
N GLN A 222 -1.07 1.70 19.70
CA GLN A 222 -0.85 0.62 20.66
C GLN A 222 -0.22 -0.63 20.03
N ASP A 223 -0.48 -0.91 18.76
CA ASP A 223 0.13 -2.00 17.97
C ASP A 223 1.60 -1.67 17.70
N LEU A 224 1.91 -0.42 17.34
CA LEU A 224 3.28 0.06 17.16
C LEU A 224 4.06 0.03 18.48
N ASP A 225 3.48 0.57 19.56
CA ASP A 225 4.13 0.56 20.88
C ASP A 225 4.42 -0.89 21.34
N ARG A 226 3.47 -1.81 21.13
CA ARG A 226 3.68 -3.24 21.40
C ARG A 226 4.72 -3.88 20.49
N TRP A 227 4.79 -3.47 19.24
CA TRP A 227 5.80 -3.94 18.29
C TRP A 227 7.20 -3.52 18.75
N LEU A 228 7.40 -2.24 19.03
CA LEU A 228 8.67 -1.69 19.49
C LEU A 228 9.09 -2.30 20.83
N ALA A 229 8.15 -2.49 21.76
CA ALA A 229 8.43 -3.11 23.06
C ALA A 229 8.89 -4.57 22.99
N ARG A 230 8.64 -5.28 21.87
CA ARG A 230 9.08 -6.68 21.67
C ARG A 230 10.46 -6.78 21.05
N ALA A 231 10.92 -5.73 20.37
CA ALA A 231 12.24 -5.71 19.76
C ALA A 231 13.34 -5.59 20.84
N PRO A 232 14.52 -6.17 20.62
CA PRO A 232 15.65 -5.97 21.51
C PRO A 232 16.08 -4.50 21.52
N TRP A 233 16.76 -4.07 22.58
CA TRP A 233 17.24 -2.70 22.68
C TRP A 233 18.66 -2.59 22.11
N LEU A 234 18.88 -1.57 21.28
CA LEU A 234 20.22 -1.22 20.83
C LEU A 234 20.79 -0.13 21.75
N ILE A 235 21.80 -0.48 22.55
CA ILE A 235 22.51 0.47 23.41
C ILE A 235 23.87 0.74 22.78
N CYS A 236 24.12 1.98 22.36
CA CYS A 236 25.40 2.41 21.83
C CYS A 236 25.59 3.92 21.99
N ASP A 237 26.84 4.39 21.93
CA ASP A 237 27.17 5.82 22.06
C ASP A 237 27.06 6.59 20.74
N TYR A 238 26.57 5.95 19.67
CA TYR A 238 26.43 6.56 18.34
C TYR A 238 24.96 6.78 18.00
N GLU A 239 24.46 7.98 18.33
CA GLU A 239 23.05 8.39 18.16
C GLU A 239 22.47 8.15 16.76
N PRO A 240 23.19 8.37 15.63
CA PRO A 240 22.65 8.08 14.31
C PRO A 240 22.31 6.60 14.10
N LEU A 241 23.07 5.67 14.70
CA LEU A 241 22.79 4.24 14.61
C LEU A 241 21.57 3.86 15.45
N GLN A 242 21.42 4.44 16.65
CA GLN A 242 20.23 4.23 17.46
C GLN A 242 18.98 4.73 16.73
N THR A 243 19.06 5.93 16.16
CA THR A 243 17.96 6.52 15.35
C THR A 243 17.63 5.64 14.15
N ALA A 244 18.64 5.14 13.43
CA ALA A 244 18.43 4.25 12.29
C ALA A 244 17.77 2.93 12.70
N TYR A 245 18.19 2.34 13.83
CA TYR A 245 17.61 1.10 14.36
C TYR A 245 16.14 1.27 14.75
N GLU A 246 15.82 2.31 15.53
CA GLU A 246 14.44 2.62 15.93
C GLU A 246 13.57 2.88 14.70
N ARG A 247 14.11 3.62 13.72
CA ARG A 247 13.41 3.87 12.45
C ARG A 247 13.17 2.59 11.65
N SER A 248 14.16 1.69 11.55
CA SER A 248 14.00 0.40 10.87
C SER A 248 12.90 -0.45 11.51
N LEU A 249 12.78 -0.45 12.84
CA LEU A 249 11.68 -1.14 13.52
C LEU A 249 10.31 -0.54 13.18
N VAL A 250 10.21 0.80 13.13
CA VAL A 250 8.97 1.49 12.73
C VAL A 250 8.63 1.18 11.27
N ASP A 251 9.61 1.17 10.37
CA ASP A 251 9.40 0.87 8.95
C ASP A 251 8.96 -0.60 8.75
N LEU A 252 9.54 -1.56 9.49
CA LEU A 252 9.06 -2.95 9.52
C LEU A 252 7.63 -3.08 10.08
N ALA A 253 7.24 -2.22 11.02
CA ALA A 253 5.88 -2.20 11.55
C ALA A 253 4.88 -1.65 10.53
N ALA A 254 5.31 -0.65 9.74
CA ALA A 254 4.51 0.03 8.74
C ALA A 254 4.30 -0.84 7.49
N MET A 255 5.36 -1.47 6.97
CA MET A 255 5.35 -2.24 5.72
C MET A 255 4.83 -3.67 5.95
N ARG A 256 3.56 -3.78 6.33
CA ARG A 256 2.90 -5.06 6.59
C ARG A 256 1.59 -5.18 5.83
N TYR A 257 1.50 -6.19 4.99
CA TYR A 257 0.37 -6.50 4.12
C TYR A 257 -0.43 -7.69 4.67
N ALA A 258 -1.74 -7.57 4.73
CA ALA A 258 -2.64 -8.62 5.19
C ALA A 258 -3.35 -9.28 3.99
N SER A 259 -3.16 -10.58 3.82
CA SER A 259 -3.90 -11.35 2.80
C SER A 259 -5.39 -11.42 3.13
N LEU A 260 -6.25 -11.46 2.11
CA LEU A 260 -7.70 -11.67 2.29
C LEU A 260 -8.04 -13.00 2.96
N THR A 261 -7.22 -14.02 2.77
CA THR A 261 -7.43 -15.36 3.35
C THR A 261 -6.89 -15.47 4.78
N ASN A 262 -6.02 -14.55 5.20
CA ASN A 262 -5.49 -14.50 6.56
C ASN A 262 -5.23 -13.05 7.03
N PRO A 263 -6.29 -12.27 7.32
CA PRO A 263 -6.16 -10.86 7.66
C PRO A 263 -5.48 -10.63 9.01
N THR A 264 -5.38 -11.66 9.85
CA THR A 264 -4.81 -11.56 11.21
C THR A 264 -3.30 -11.76 11.28
N ALA A 265 -2.68 -12.27 10.22
CA ALA A 265 -1.26 -12.58 10.15
C ALA A 265 -0.61 -11.81 8.99
N PRO A 266 -0.34 -10.49 9.18
CA PRO A 266 0.21 -9.68 8.11
C PRO A 266 1.67 -10.03 7.84
N LEU A 267 2.10 -9.78 6.61
CA LEU A 267 3.36 -10.19 6.01
C LEU A 267 4.19 -8.96 5.69
N PRO A 268 5.52 -9.00 5.88
CA PRO A 268 6.36 -7.90 5.46
C PRO A 268 6.28 -7.67 3.94
N THR A 269 6.40 -6.42 3.50
CA THR A 269 6.43 -6.05 2.08
C THR A 269 7.67 -5.23 1.73
N ALA A 270 8.04 -5.24 0.45
CA ALA A 270 9.30 -4.63 0.00
C ALA A 270 9.22 -3.11 -0.20
N GLY A 271 8.03 -2.56 -0.45
CA GLY A 271 7.87 -1.11 -0.49
C GLY A 271 6.70 -0.58 -1.33
N LEU A 272 6.44 0.72 -1.17
CA LEU A 272 5.37 1.42 -1.86
C LEU A 272 5.81 1.99 -3.23
N PRO A 273 4.85 2.18 -4.16
CA PRO A 273 3.56 1.51 -4.20
C PRO A 273 3.64 0.14 -4.89
N TRP A 274 4.69 -0.09 -5.69
CA TRP A 274 4.80 -1.21 -6.63
C TRP A 274 4.90 -2.58 -5.96
N PHE A 275 5.51 -2.64 -4.77
CA PHE A 275 5.83 -3.87 -4.07
C PHE A 275 4.99 -4.06 -2.80
N MET A 276 3.84 -3.38 -2.72
CA MET A 276 2.90 -3.49 -1.62
C MET A 276 1.97 -4.69 -1.80
N THR A 277 2.57 -5.88 -1.92
CA THR A 277 1.86 -7.15 -2.02
C THR A 277 2.70 -8.31 -1.46
N ILE A 278 2.20 -9.53 -1.57
CA ILE A 278 2.91 -10.76 -1.20
C ILE A 278 3.96 -11.08 -2.26
N PHE A 279 5.23 -11.07 -1.84
CA PHE A 279 6.37 -11.55 -2.61
C PHE A 279 7.08 -12.66 -1.85
N GLY A 280 7.29 -13.82 -2.47
CA GLY A 280 7.94 -14.96 -1.80
C GLY A 280 9.37 -14.64 -1.39
N ARG A 281 10.18 -14.20 -2.35
CA ARG A 281 11.58 -13.83 -2.14
C ARG A 281 11.75 -12.67 -1.16
N ASP A 282 11.07 -11.55 -1.41
CA ASP A 282 11.28 -10.33 -0.63
C ASP A 282 10.82 -10.50 0.81
N SER A 283 9.67 -11.14 1.04
CA SER A 283 9.21 -11.47 2.39
C SER A 283 10.21 -12.36 3.11
N THR A 284 10.82 -13.32 2.39
CA THR A 284 11.82 -14.22 2.92
C THR A 284 13.10 -13.48 3.32
N PHE A 285 13.61 -12.59 2.47
CA PHE A 285 14.79 -11.78 2.81
C PHE A 285 14.54 -10.86 3.99
N ILE A 286 13.38 -10.19 4.06
CA ILE A 286 13.03 -9.35 5.19
C ILE A 286 13.02 -10.19 6.48
N CYS A 287 12.42 -11.38 6.45
CA CYS A 287 12.40 -12.27 7.62
C CYS A 287 13.81 -12.73 8.02
N LEU A 288 14.65 -13.14 7.07
CA LEU A 288 16.03 -13.55 7.33
C LEU A 288 16.86 -12.42 7.95
N GLN A 289 16.76 -11.20 7.42
CA GLN A 289 17.48 -10.04 7.95
C GLN A 289 16.93 -9.57 9.31
N ALA A 290 15.62 -9.69 9.51
CA ALA A 290 14.95 -9.28 10.74
C ALA A 290 14.99 -10.36 11.84
N MET A 291 15.46 -11.58 11.56
CA MET A 291 15.38 -12.72 12.48
C MET A 291 15.92 -12.45 13.89
N PRO A 292 17.05 -11.73 14.08
CA PRO A 292 17.56 -11.42 15.42
C PRO A 292 16.68 -10.43 16.22
N PHE A 293 15.79 -9.69 15.55
CA PHE A 293 15.06 -8.56 16.13
C PHE A 293 13.54 -8.77 16.15
N ALA A 294 13.00 -9.45 15.14
CA ALA A 294 11.58 -9.67 14.93
C ALA A 294 11.29 -11.05 14.29
N PRO A 295 11.71 -12.17 14.91
CA PRO A 295 11.51 -13.51 14.35
C PRO A 295 10.03 -13.87 14.16
N GLN A 296 9.12 -13.18 14.85
CA GLN A 296 7.67 -13.35 14.69
C GLN A 296 7.13 -13.01 13.29
N LEU A 297 7.93 -12.38 12.42
CA LEU A 297 7.55 -12.13 11.02
C LEU A 297 7.58 -13.40 10.16
N ALA A 298 8.43 -14.38 10.48
CA ALA A 298 8.65 -15.55 9.64
C ALA A 298 7.46 -16.54 9.62
N PRO A 299 6.77 -16.85 10.75
CA PRO A 299 5.72 -17.88 10.72
C PRO A 299 4.54 -17.59 9.80
N PRO A 300 3.98 -16.36 9.73
CA PRO A 300 2.97 -16.01 8.73
C PRO A 300 3.45 -16.23 7.30
N VAL A 301 4.69 -15.83 7.00
CA VAL A 301 5.30 -15.97 5.65
C VAL A 301 5.47 -17.44 5.30
N LEU A 302 6.14 -18.23 6.15
CA LEU A 302 6.34 -19.66 5.95
C LEU A 302 5.01 -20.41 5.71
N ARG A 303 3.98 -20.10 6.50
CA ARG A 303 2.66 -20.73 6.37
C ARG A 303 1.98 -20.36 5.06
N LEU A 304 2.02 -19.09 4.66
CA LEU A 304 1.38 -18.66 3.42
C LEU A 304 2.11 -19.22 2.20
N LEU A 305 3.44 -19.18 2.17
CA LEU A 305 4.24 -19.72 1.08
C LEU A 305 4.06 -21.24 0.95
N GLY A 306 3.97 -21.97 2.07
CA GLY A 306 3.62 -23.40 2.03
C GLY A 306 2.19 -23.67 1.58
N LEU A 307 1.23 -22.80 1.93
CA LEU A 307 -0.16 -22.92 1.47
C LEU A 307 -0.30 -22.69 -0.04
N LEU A 308 0.48 -21.76 -0.59
CA LEU A 308 0.49 -21.37 -1.99
C LEU A 308 1.67 -22.00 -2.76
N GLN A 309 2.23 -23.11 -2.26
CA GLN A 309 3.29 -23.82 -2.97
C GLN A 309 2.72 -24.51 -4.20
N GLY A 310 3.45 -24.47 -5.30
CA GLY A 310 3.04 -25.05 -6.56
C GLY A 310 2.81 -26.55 -6.46
N VAL A 311 1.77 -27.05 -7.13
CA VAL A 311 1.38 -28.47 -7.17
C VAL A 311 1.10 -28.95 -8.59
N THR A 312 0.99 -28.03 -9.54
CA THR A 312 0.73 -28.31 -10.96
C THR A 312 1.83 -27.78 -11.87
N LEU A 313 1.81 -28.22 -13.12
CA LEU A 313 2.62 -27.64 -14.19
C LEU A 313 1.74 -26.67 -14.98
N ASP A 314 2.04 -25.39 -14.91
CA ASP A 314 1.32 -24.33 -15.62
C ASP A 314 2.30 -23.35 -16.26
N ASP A 315 2.29 -23.26 -17.60
CA ASP A 315 3.21 -22.39 -18.34
C ASP A 315 2.85 -20.90 -18.22
N PHE A 316 1.59 -20.56 -17.95
CA PHE A 316 1.12 -19.18 -17.83
C PHE A 316 1.53 -18.60 -16.48
N GLU A 317 1.28 -19.31 -15.39
CA GLU A 317 1.72 -18.91 -14.04
C GLU A 317 3.20 -19.25 -13.77
N GLU A 318 3.82 -20.03 -14.65
CA GLU A 318 5.17 -20.61 -14.51
C GLU A 318 5.31 -21.50 -13.27
N GLU A 319 4.20 -22.13 -12.89
CA GLU A 319 4.07 -23.03 -11.76
C GLU A 319 4.73 -24.38 -12.07
N GLU A 320 5.47 -24.90 -11.09
CA GLU A 320 5.99 -26.25 -11.08
C GLU A 320 5.75 -26.87 -9.70
N PRO A 321 5.55 -28.20 -9.60
CA PRO A 321 5.38 -28.87 -8.32
C PRO A 321 6.54 -28.58 -7.35
N GLY A 322 6.23 -28.10 -6.15
CA GLY A 322 7.19 -27.75 -5.12
C GLY A 322 7.72 -26.32 -5.18
N LYS A 323 7.45 -25.57 -6.25
CA LYS A 323 7.93 -24.19 -6.44
C LYS A 323 7.23 -23.22 -5.51
N ILE A 324 7.96 -22.22 -5.01
CA ILE A 324 7.40 -21.14 -4.18
C ILE A 324 7.13 -19.92 -5.05
N LEU A 325 5.98 -19.28 -4.85
CA LEU A 325 5.54 -18.14 -5.65
C LEU A 325 6.54 -16.97 -5.63
N HIS A 326 6.63 -16.29 -6.77
CA HIS A 326 7.32 -15.02 -6.91
C HIS A 326 6.45 -13.90 -6.33
N GLU A 327 5.24 -13.71 -6.87
CA GLU A 327 4.30 -12.67 -6.44
C GLU A 327 2.83 -13.10 -6.52
N PHE A 328 1.99 -12.47 -5.70
CA PHE A 328 0.52 -12.63 -5.71
C PHE A 328 -0.14 -11.25 -5.73
N ARG A 329 -1.17 -11.04 -6.56
CA ARG A 329 -1.87 -9.75 -6.74
C ARG A 329 -3.39 -9.90 -6.65
N TYR A 330 -4.08 -8.83 -6.27
CA TYR A 330 -5.55 -8.75 -6.24
C TYR A 330 -6.12 -7.73 -7.26
N GLY A 331 -5.24 -7.23 -8.14
CA GLY A 331 -5.55 -6.26 -9.18
C GLY A 331 -6.54 -6.76 -10.22
N GLU A 332 -7.04 -5.82 -11.02
CA GLU A 332 -7.95 -6.11 -12.12
C GLU A 332 -7.30 -6.99 -13.18
N LEU A 333 -6.07 -6.67 -13.58
CA LEU A 333 -5.42 -7.38 -14.69
C LEU A 333 -5.18 -8.84 -14.34
N ALA A 334 -4.84 -9.13 -13.07
CA ALA A 334 -4.71 -10.49 -12.59
C ALA A 334 -6.07 -11.20 -12.52
N ALA A 335 -7.13 -10.52 -12.07
CA ALA A 335 -8.48 -11.08 -11.99
C ALA A 335 -9.09 -11.47 -13.36
N PHE A 336 -8.58 -10.91 -14.46
CA PHE A 336 -8.96 -11.26 -15.83
C PHE A 336 -7.90 -12.07 -16.59
N GLU A 337 -6.88 -12.58 -15.89
CA GLU A 337 -5.78 -13.38 -16.47
C GLU A 337 -5.04 -12.61 -17.60
N GLU A 338 -5.03 -11.28 -17.54
CA GLU A 338 -4.23 -10.41 -18.43
C GLU A 338 -2.79 -10.29 -17.91
N GLN A 339 -2.57 -10.65 -16.64
CA GLN A 339 -1.29 -10.81 -15.96
C GLN A 339 -1.31 -12.13 -15.17
N PRO A 340 -0.18 -12.83 -15.02
CA PRO A 340 -0.14 -14.16 -14.42
C PRO A 340 -0.13 -14.18 -12.88
N HIS A 341 -0.34 -13.04 -12.23
CA HIS A 341 0.02 -12.82 -10.82
C HIS A 341 -0.99 -13.36 -9.78
N THR A 342 -1.66 -14.50 -10.01
CA THR A 342 -2.73 -15.01 -9.13
C THR A 342 -2.70 -16.52 -8.79
N PRO A 343 -1.59 -17.11 -8.33
CA PRO A 343 -0.22 -16.59 -8.11
C PRO A 343 0.71 -16.72 -9.34
N TYR A 344 1.83 -15.98 -9.34
CA TYR A 344 2.90 -16.14 -10.32
C TYR A 344 4.17 -16.71 -9.69
N TYR A 345 4.83 -17.63 -10.39
CA TYR A 345 5.98 -18.40 -9.90
C TYR A 345 7.28 -18.13 -10.69
N GLY A 346 7.39 -17.02 -11.43
CA GLY A 346 8.60 -16.64 -12.17
C GLY A 346 9.80 -16.22 -11.29
N SER A 347 10.26 -17.10 -10.40
CA SER A 347 11.42 -16.91 -9.54
C SER A 347 12.21 -18.22 -9.42
N ALA A 348 13.51 -18.13 -9.60
CA ALA A 348 14.45 -19.25 -9.43
C ALA A 348 14.90 -19.42 -7.98
N ASP A 349 14.84 -18.33 -7.20
CA ASP A 349 15.47 -18.21 -5.88
C ASP A 349 14.49 -18.32 -4.71
N ALA A 350 13.18 -18.08 -4.91
CA ALA A 350 12.19 -18.15 -3.83
C ALA A 350 12.11 -19.54 -3.18
N THR A 351 12.15 -20.62 -3.97
CA THR A 351 12.07 -22.00 -3.48
C THR A 351 13.25 -22.39 -2.58
N PRO A 352 14.52 -22.24 -2.98
CA PRO A 352 15.64 -22.50 -2.07
C PRO A 352 15.66 -21.56 -0.87
N LEU A 353 15.29 -20.28 -1.04
CA LEU A 353 15.21 -19.33 0.07
C LEU A 353 14.17 -19.73 1.13
N PHE A 354 13.04 -20.32 0.71
CA PHE A 354 12.02 -20.84 1.64
C PHE A 354 12.60 -21.93 2.56
N VAL A 355 13.40 -22.85 2.02
CA VAL A 355 14.08 -23.89 2.81
C VAL A 355 15.10 -23.27 3.77
N ILE A 356 15.90 -22.30 3.30
CA ILE A 356 16.89 -21.59 4.12
C ILE A 356 16.22 -20.85 5.28
N MET A 357 15.15 -20.10 5.02
CA MET A 357 14.41 -19.37 6.05
C MET A 357 13.82 -20.29 7.11
N LEU A 358 13.37 -21.46 6.71
CA LEU A 358 12.81 -22.45 7.62
C LEU A 358 13.89 -23.01 8.57
N ASP A 359 15.09 -23.33 8.09
CA ASP A 359 16.25 -23.74 8.91
C ASP A 359 16.70 -22.60 9.83
N GLU A 360 16.89 -21.39 9.29
CA GLU A 360 17.30 -20.23 10.09
C GLU A 360 16.27 -19.87 11.17
N TYR A 361 14.98 -19.94 10.87
CA TYR A 361 13.93 -19.70 11.86
C TYR A 361 13.98 -20.72 13.01
N GLU A 362 14.16 -22.02 12.71
CA GLU A 362 14.32 -23.04 13.76
C GLU A 362 15.54 -22.74 14.64
N ARG A 363 16.69 -22.45 14.03
CA ARG A 363 17.94 -22.18 14.76
C ARG A 363 17.81 -21.01 15.72
N TRP A 364 17.11 -19.96 15.31
CA TRP A 364 16.91 -18.77 16.15
C TRP A 364 15.84 -18.94 17.23
N THR A 365 14.78 -19.71 16.97
CA THR A 365 13.59 -19.73 17.84
C THR A 365 13.35 -21.04 18.57
N GLY A 366 13.90 -22.15 18.08
CA GLY A 366 13.62 -23.50 18.56
C GLY A 366 12.20 -23.99 18.27
N ASP A 367 11.43 -23.35 17.39
CA ASP A 367 10.04 -23.72 17.07
C ASP A 367 9.95 -24.92 16.10
N VAL A 368 10.36 -26.08 16.60
CA VAL A 368 10.32 -27.37 15.89
C VAL A 368 8.89 -27.74 15.45
N LYS A 369 7.86 -27.23 16.13
CA LYS A 369 6.46 -27.53 15.79
C LYS A 369 6.08 -26.96 14.42
N LEU A 370 6.46 -25.70 14.14
CA LEU A 370 6.23 -25.10 12.83
C LEU A 370 6.97 -25.89 11.74
N ILE A 371 8.23 -26.24 11.98
CA ILE A 371 9.06 -26.99 11.04
C ILE A 371 8.41 -28.32 10.64
N ARG A 372 8.00 -29.12 11.63
CA ARG A 372 7.35 -30.41 11.39
C ARG A 372 6.02 -30.28 10.65
N MET A 373 5.28 -29.20 10.90
CA MET A 373 4.03 -28.95 10.18
C MET A 373 4.28 -28.65 8.70
N LEU A 374 5.43 -28.06 8.34
CA LEU A 374 5.81 -27.74 6.96
C LEU A 374 6.71 -28.79 6.30
N GLU A 375 6.87 -29.97 6.91
CA GLU A 375 7.78 -31.01 6.41
C GLU A 375 7.48 -31.40 4.95
N HIS A 376 6.19 -31.59 4.62
CA HIS A 376 5.79 -31.94 3.26
C HIS A 376 6.18 -30.84 2.25
N ASN A 377 5.97 -29.57 2.63
CA ASN A 377 6.32 -28.44 1.78
C ASN A 377 7.82 -28.34 1.55
N VAL A 378 8.63 -28.57 2.59
CA VAL A 378 10.11 -28.58 2.47
C VAL A 378 10.58 -29.69 1.54
N ARG A 379 10.01 -30.90 1.67
CA ARG A 379 10.36 -32.01 0.78
C ARG A 379 10.01 -31.69 -0.67
N ALA A 380 8.82 -31.16 -0.93
CA ALA A 380 8.43 -30.74 -2.27
C ALA A 380 9.35 -29.63 -2.82
N ALA A 381 9.78 -28.69 -1.99
CA ALA A 381 10.73 -27.65 -2.40
C ALA A 381 12.11 -28.21 -2.75
N LEU A 382 12.59 -29.21 -1.99
CA LEU A 382 13.84 -29.92 -2.30
C LEU A 382 13.72 -30.75 -3.59
N ASP A 383 12.60 -31.47 -3.75
CA ASP A 383 12.31 -32.22 -4.98
C ASP A 383 12.27 -31.26 -6.19
N TRP A 384 11.74 -30.04 -6.02
CA TRP A 384 11.76 -29.02 -7.07
C TRP A 384 13.18 -28.57 -7.43
N ILE A 385 14.04 -28.36 -6.42
CA ILE A 385 15.44 -27.95 -6.65
C ILE A 385 16.18 -28.99 -7.51
N ASP A 386 15.96 -30.28 -7.22
CA ASP A 386 16.62 -31.38 -7.92
C ASP A 386 16.05 -31.62 -9.31
N GLU A 387 14.71 -31.59 -9.49
CA GLU A 387 14.06 -31.97 -10.74
C GLU A 387 13.87 -30.80 -11.72
N TYR A 388 13.43 -29.64 -11.22
CA TYR A 388 13.06 -28.48 -12.04
C TYR A 388 14.10 -27.35 -11.98
N GLY A 389 14.84 -27.23 -10.87
CA GLY A 389 15.87 -26.20 -10.69
C GLY A 389 17.15 -26.49 -11.48
N ASP A 390 17.58 -27.75 -11.56
CA ASP A 390 18.80 -28.17 -12.28
C ASP A 390 18.53 -28.54 -13.75
N LEU A 391 18.04 -27.57 -14.54
CA LEU A 391 17.70 -27.78 -15.96
C LEU A 391 18.87 -28.30 -16.81
N LEU A 392 20.11 -28.11 -16.35
CA LEU A 392 21.33 -28.50 -17.06
C LEU A 392 21.98 -29.78 -16.51
N GLY A 393 21.45 -30.36 -15.43
CA GLY A 393 22.00 -31.55 -14.76
C GLY A 393 23.42 -31.35 -14.24
N ASN A 394 23.78 -30.13 -13.86
CA ASN A 394 25.13 -29.75 -13.44
C ASN A 394 25.21 -29.30 -11.97
N GLY A 395 24.10 -29.43 -11.22
CA GLY A 395 23.99 -29.06 -9.81
C GLY A 395 23.82 -27.55 -9.57
N TYR A 396 23.59 -26.73 -10.60
CA TYR A 396 23.29 -25.32 -10.46
C TYR A 396 21.82 -25.04 -10.80
N ILE A 397 21.19 -24.20 -9.98
CA ILE A 397 19.84 -23.71 -10.28
C ILE A 397 19.91 -22.78 -11.49
N SER A 398 19.09 -23.09 -12.49
CA SER A 398 18.92 -22.32 -13.71
C SER A 398 17.44 -22.01 -13.91
N TYR A 399 17.13 -20.99 -14.71
CA TYR A 399 15.77 -20.59 -15.00
C TYR A 399 15.57 -20.40 -16.50
N TRP A 400 14.35 -20.69 -16.95
CA TRP A 400 13.90 -20.40 -18.29
C TRP A 400 12.45 -19.94 -18.23
N ARG A 401 12.22 -18.71 -18.69
CA ARG A 401 10.87 -18.15 -18.85
C ARG A 401 10.02 -19.03 -19.76
N ARG A 402 8.96 -19.61 -19.20
CA ARG A 402 7.95 -20.42 -19.92
C ARG A 402 6.85 -19.54 -20.50
N ASN A 403 6.44 -18.50 -19.77
CA ASN A 403 5.47 -17.52 -20.24
C ASN A 403 6.15 -16.45 -21.12
N THR A 404 6.16 -16.64 -22.43
CA THR A 404 6.81 -15.70 -23.37
C THR A 404 6.01 -14.44 -23.67
N VAL A 405 4.80 -14.29 -23.13
CA VAL A 405 3.91 -13.16 -23.43
C VAL A 405 4.02 -12.07 -22.35
N ASN A 406 3.81 -12.45 -21.09
CA ASN A 406 3.78 -11.52 -19.95
C ASN A 406 4.58 -12.05 -18.73
N GLY A 407 5.37 -13.10 -18.88
CA GLY A 407 6.31 -13.57 -17.85
C GLY A 407 7.60 -12.75 -17.76
N LEU A 408 8.20 -12.75 -16.58
CA LEU A 408 9.49 -12.12 -16.30
C LEU A 408 10.61 -12.81 -17.08
N GLU A 409 11.38 -12.01 -17.83
CA GLU A 409 12.56 -12.49 -18.57
C GLU A 409 13.68 -12.89 -17.63
N ASN A 410 13.93 -12.07 -16.60
CA ASN A 410 14.90 -12.35 -15.55
C ASN A 410 14.14 -12.87 -14.32
N GLN A 411 14.43 -14.10 -13.90
CA GLN A 411 13.78 -14.73 -12.74
C GLN A 411 14.72 -14.85 -11.53
N CYS A 412 15.80 -14.06 -11.53
CA CYS A 412 16.73 -13.95 -10.41
C CYS A 412 16.43 -12.70 -9.55
N TRP A 413 17.26 -12.45 -8.54
CA TRP A 413 17.15 -11.28 -7.64
C TRP A 413 16.99 -9.93 -8.37
N LYS A 414 17.59 -9.77 -9.56
CA LYS A 414 17.32 -8.63 -10.43
C LYS A 414 16.39 -9.07 -11.55
N ASP A 415 15.10 -8.88 -11.36
CA ASP A 415 14.05 -9.36 -12.27
C ASP A 415 13.56 -8.32 -13.28
N SER A 416 14.09 -7.08 -13.22
CA SER A 416 13.75 -6.07 -14.22
C SER A 416 14.35 -6.42 -15.60
N PRO A 417 13.68 -6.08 -16.71
CA PRO A 417 14.17 -6.39 -18.06
C PRO A 417 15.55 -5.79 -18.37
N ASP A 418 15.86 -4.64 -17.79
CA ASP A 418 17.10 -3.88 -18.00
C ASP A 418 18.21 -4.20 -16.99
N SER A 419 18.00 -5.17 -16.10
CA SER A 419 18.92 -5.44 -14.99
C SER A 419 20.21 -6.16 -15.38
N ILE A 420 20.19 -6.90 -16.49
CA ILE A 420 21.31 -7.67 -17.02
C ILE A 420 21.82 -6.95 -18.27
N SER A 421 23.03 -6.40 -18.20
CA SER A 421 23.73 -5.81 -19.35
C SER A 421 24.63 -6.86 -19.99
N TYR A 422 24.50 -7.04 -21.31
CA TYR A 422 25.30 -7.98 -22.11
C TYR A 422 26.51 -7.31 -22.74
#